data_AF-A0A374VGX2-F1
#
_entry.id   AF-A0A374VGX2-F1
#
_cell.length_a   1.000
_cell.length_b   1.000
_cell.length_c   1.000
_cell.angle_alpha   90.00
_cell.angle_beta   90.00
_cell.angle_gamma   90.00
#
_symmetry.space_group_name_H-M   'P 1'
#
loop_
_entity.id
_entity.type
_entity.pdbx_description
1 polymer ?
#
loop_
_entity_poly.entity_id
_entity_poly.type
_entity_poly.pdbx_seq_one_letter_code
_entity_poly.pdbx_strand_id
1 'polypeptide(L)'
;MMAAMQRSAHPFAPLVLDDTGSLEAMAAAMMRLHSTLMTVGRCYTTDATGDRATLELGRVESVLAGAFCTIFDQSPADRFADIFDQVTYVAEHMVKDHIFEDGNKRTSLVFALSVLRFAGTPVVLSDSPEPKDNQCYAWIQDLVSSRRTNSELAEELRRGCIAGGGDPSHV
;
A
#
# COMPACT_ATOMS: atom_id res chain seq x y z
N MET A 1 18.72 7.70 13.15
CA MET A 1 18.84 6.48 13.96
C MET A 1 17.45 5.87 14.01
N MET A 2 17.16 4.85 13.19
CA MET A 2 15.83 4.23 13.16
C MET A 2 15.76 3.14 14.22
N ALA A 3 14.73 3.20 15.06
CA ALA A 3 14.45 2.20 16.07
C ALA A 3 14.16 0.85 15.39
N ALA A 4 14.88 -0.18 15.78
CA ALA A 4 14.54 -1.55 15.43
C ALA A 4 13.25 -1.92 16.17
N MET A 5 12.11 -1.85 15.48
CA MET A 5 10.85 -2.36 16.02
C MET A 5 10.96 -3.89 16.13
N GLN A 6 10.59 -4.41 17.31
CA GLN A 6 10.45 -5.84 17.56
C GLN A 6 9.54 -6.46 16.51
N ARG A 7 10.00 -7.56 15.87
CA ARG A 7 9.15 -8.41 15.02
C ARG A 7 7.88 -8.76 15.81
N SER A 8 6.72 -8.42 15.26
CA SER A 8 5.42 -8.80 15.80
C SER A 8 5.37 -10.31 16.05
N ALA A 9 4.71 -10.74 17.12
CA ALA A 9 4.52 -12.15 17.46
C ALA A 9 3.73 -12.94 16.39
N HIS A 10 3.09 -12.23 15.45
CA HIS A 10 2.42 -12.77 14.28
C HIS A 10 3.08 -12.22 13.01
N PRO A 11 3.59 -13.08 12.12
CA PRO A 11 4.40 -12.67 10.97
C PRO A 11 3.64 -11.81 9.96
N PHE A 12 2.30 -11.79 10.03
CA PHE A 12 1.44 -11.04 9.11
C PHE A 12 0.46 -10.10 9.83
N ALA A 13 0.71 -9.74 11.09
CA ALA A 13 -0.17 -8.83 11.83
C ALA A 13 -0.39 -7.51 11.08
N PRO A 14 -1.62 -6.96 11.06
CA PRO A 14 -1.86 -5.60 10.60
C PRO A 14 -0.98 -4.60 11.37
N LEU A 15 -0.52 -3.56 10.67
CA LEU A 15 0.23 -2.47 11.27
C LEU A 15 -0.72 -1.52 12.01
N VAL A 16 -0.28 -1.01 13.15
CA VAL A 16 -1.01 -0.02 13.94
C VAL A 16 -0.15 1.22 14.07
N LEU A 17 -0.71 2.38 13.72
CA LEU A 17 -0.05 3.69 13.72
C LEU A 17 -0.82 4.68 14.61
N ASP A 18 -1.03 4.30 15.86
CA ASP A 18 -1.74 5.13 16.85
C ASP A 18 -0.82 6.15 17.56
N ASP A 19 0.50 6.04 17.38
CA ASP A 19 1.44 6.96 17.97
C ASP A 19 1.47 8.31 17.24
N THR A 20 1.72 9.38 18.01
CA THR A 20 1.76 10.75 17.50
C THR A 20 2.83 10.90 16.42
N GLY A 21 2.46 11.37 15.23
CA GLY A 21 3.40 11.60 14.14
C GLY A 21 3.51 10.45 13.14
N SER A 22 3.13 9.22 13.49
CA SER A 22 3.34 8.06 12.61
C SER A 22 2.40 8.06 11.41
N LEU A 23 1.13 8.43 11.61
CA LEU A 23 0.19 8.60 10.51
C LEU A 23 0.63 9.73 9.57
N GLU A 24 0.99 10.91 10.12
CA GLU A 24 1.46 12.03 9.31
C GLU A 24 2.74 11.68 8.53
N ALA A 25 3.67 10.94 9.15
CA ALA A 25 4.88 10.46 8.50
C ALA A 25 4.59 9.49 7.34
N MET A 26 3.63 8.58 7.52
CA MET A 26 3.17 7.65 6.48
C MET A 26 2.47 8.39 5.34
N ALA A 27 1.60 9.35 5.64
CA ALA A 27 0.94 10.19 4.65
C ALA A 27 1.97 10.99 3.84
N ALA A 28 2.92 11.64 4.52
CA ALA A 28 4.00 12.36 3.86
C ALA A 28 4.89 11.42 3.00
N ALA A 29 5.11 10.18 3.43
CA ALA A 29 5.82 9.18 2.64
C ALA A 29 5.05 8.79 1.37
N MET A 30 3.73 8.59 1.46
CA MET A 30 2.87 8.34 0.31
C MET A 30 2.87 9.52 -0.66
N MET A 31 2.78 10.76 -0.17
CA MET A 31 2.85 11.96 -1.01
C MET A 31 4.18 12.03 -1.77
N ARG A 32 5.32 11.80 -1.09
CA ARG A 32 6.64 11.76 -1.74
C ARG A 32 6.77 10.63 -2.76
N LEU A 33 6.23 9.45 -2.43
CA LEU A 33 6.19 8.31 -3.33
C LEU A 33 5.41 8.65 -4.60
N HIS A 34 4.21 9.22 -4.44
CA HIS A 34 3.38 9.65 -5.55
C HIS A 34 4.12 10.65 -6.45
N SER A 35 4.66 11.73 -5.87
CA SER A 35 5.43 12.72 -6.63
C SER A 35 6.60 12.09 -7.39
N THR A 36 7.32 11.15 -6.77
CA THR A 36 8.44 10.44 -7.43
C THR A 36 7.96 9.58 -8.59
N LEU A 37 6.84 8.88 -8.46
CA LEU A 37 6.28 8.08 -9.54
C LEU A 37 5.82 8.96 -10.71
N MET A 38 5.38 10.19 -10.43
CA MET A 38 4.94 11.13 -11.46
C MET A 38 6.10 11.71 -12.27
N THR A 39 7.33 11.72 -11.75
CA THR A 39 8.51 12.17 -12.52
C THR A 39 9.11 11.08 -13.41
N VAL A 40 8.95 9.81 -13.04
CA VAL A 40 9.55 8.67 -13.76
C VAL A 40 8.64 8.15 -14.87
N GLY A 41 7.32 8.26 -14.71
CA GLY A 41 6.34 7.74 -15.66
C GLY A 41 5.75 8.80 -16.59
N ARG A 42 5.13 8.36 -17.70
CA ARG A 42 4.19 9.23 -18.42
C ARG A 42 3.00 9.51 -17.50
N CYS A 43 2.64 10.77 -17.36
CA CYS A 43 1.55 11.25 -16.54
C CYS A 43 0.87 12.41 -17.29
N TYR A 44 -0.44 12.55 -17.12
CA TYR A 44 -1.12 13.76 -17.52
C TYR A 44 -0.99 14.78 -16.40
N THR A 45 -0.28 15.87 -16.66
CA THR A 45 -0.22 17.02 -15.76
C THR A 45 -1.23 18.05 -16.22
N THR A 46 -2.18 18.43 -15.37
CA THR A 46 -2.97 19.64 -15.58
C THR A 46 -2.46 20.77 -14.71
N ASP A 47 -2.61 22.00 -15.18
CA ASP A 47 -2.21 23.22 -14.49
C ASP A 47 -3.15 23.52 -13.31
N ALA A 48 -3.12 22.68 -12.28
CA ALA A 48 -3.94 22.85 -11.08
C ALA A 48 -3.20 23.67 -10.01
N THR A 49 -3.89 24.67 -9.47
CA THR A 49 -3.40 25.67 -8.52
C THR A 49 -3.14 25.14 -7.09
N GLY A 50 -2.36 25.90 -6.32
CA GLY A 50 -1.62 25.47 -5.12
C GLY A 50 -2.37 24.99 -3.86
N ASP A 51 -3.70 24.83 -3.88
CA ASP A 51 -4.46 24.23 -2.75
C ASP A 51 -4.62 22.71 -2.88
N ARG A 52 -4.30 22.16 -4.05
CA ARG A 52 -4.50 20.74 -4.36
C ARG A 52 -3.70 19.80 -3.47
N ALA A 53 -2.43 20.09 -3.22
CA ALA A 53 -1.57 19.22 -2.41
C ALA A 53 -2.07 19.08 -0.97
N THR A 54 -2.66 20.15 -0.41
CA THR A 54 -3.30 20.12 0.91
C THR A 54 -4.53 19.22 0.91
N LEU A 55 -5.38 19.33 -0.12
CA LEU A 55 -6.56 18.47 -0.29
C LEU A 55 -6.16 17.00 -0.47
N GLU A 56 -5.19 16.71 -1.33
CA GLU A 56 -4.69 15.36 -1.58
C GLU A 56 -4.08 14.76 -0.30
N LEU A 57 -3.31 15.53 0.46
CA LEU A 57 -2.78 15.10 1.75
C LEU A 57 -3.89 14.73 2.73
N GLY A 58 -4.91 15.58 2.91
CA GLY A 58 -6.02 15.28 3.81
C GLY A 58 -6.83 14.04 3.39
N ARG A 59 -6.96 13.80 2.07
CA ARG A 59 -7.60 12.60 1.53
C ARG A 59 -6.75 11.35 1.76
N VAL A 60 -5.42 11.44 1.59
CA VAL A 60 -4.48 10.38 1.92
C VAL A 60 -4.53 10.05 3.42
N GLU A 61 -4.49 11.06 4.28
CA GLU A 61 -4.58 10.90 5.73
C GLU A 61 -5.88 10.20 6.14
N SER A 62 -7.00 10.54 5.51
CA SER A 62 -8.29 9.88 5.75
C SER A 62 -8.25 8.38 5.43
N VAL A 63 -7.73 8.00 4.25
CA VAL A 63 -7.61 6.58 3.86
C VAL A 63 -6.65 5.83 4.79
N LEU A 64 -5.51 6.44 5.13
CA LEU A 64 -4.51 5.83 5.99
C LEU A 64 -5.00 5.70 7.43
N ALA A 65 -5.72 6.68 7.97
CA ALA A 65 -6.34 6.59 9.29
C ALA A 65 -7.34 5.41 9.31
N GLY A 66 -8.16 5.32 8.26
CA GLY A 66 -9.07 4.21 8.02
C GLY A 66 -8.39 2.84 8.04
N ALA A 67 -7.14 2.73 7.60
CA ALA A 67 -6.42 1.46 7.56
C ALA A 67 -5.58 1.17 8.80
N PHE A 68 -4.88 2.18 9.34
CA PHE A 68 -3.77 1.98 10.28
C PHE A 68 -4.04 2.49 11.69
N CYS A 69 -5.07 3.30 11.91
CA CYS A 69 -5.41 3.79 13.24
C CYS A 69 -6.53 2.97 13.90
N THR A 70 -6.55 3.01 15.22
CA THR A 70 -7.68 2.55 16.03
C THR A 70 -8.84 3.54 15.89
N ILE A 71 -10.01 3.03 15.51
CA ILE A 71 -11.22 3.83 15.28
C ILE A 71 -12.37 3.17 16.03
N PHE A 72 -13.10 3.95 16.86
CA PHE A 72 -14.19 3.44 17.70
C PHE A 72 -13.78 2.22 18.55
N ASP A 73 -12.62 2.32 19.21
CA ASP A 73 -12.00 1.26 20.02
C ASP A 73 -11.70 -0.06 19.27
N GLN A 74 -11.76 -0.06 17.94
CA GLN A 74 -11.37 -1.20 17.11
C GLN A 74 -10.00 -0.94 16.49
N SER A 75 -9.02 -1.76 16.89
CA SER A 75 -7.68 -1.70 16.33
C SER A 75 -7.67 -2.24 14.89
N PRO A 76 -6.66 -1.93 14.08
CA PRO A 76 -6.48 -2.58 12.78
C PRO A 76 -6.48 -4.12 12.86
N ALA A 77 -6.00 -4.71 13.96
CA ALA A 77 -6.00 -6.15 14.17
C ALA A 77 -7.41 -6.75 14.34
N ASP A 78 -8.40 -5.94 14.74
CA ASP A 78 -9.81 -6.35 14.85
C ASP A 78 -10.57 -6.21 13.52
N ARG A 79 -10.04 -5.38 12.60
CA ARG A 79 -10.73 -4.98 11.36
C ARG A 79 -10.18 -5.66 10.11
N PHE A 80 -8.92 -6.07 10.13
CA PHE A 80 -8.24 -6.70 9.01
C PHE A 80 -7.75 -8.09 9.39
N ALA A 81 -7.89 -9.05 8.47
CA ALA A 81 -7.42 -10.41 8.70
C ALA A 81 -5.89 -10.46 8.89
N ASP A 82 -5.16 -9.64 8.14
CA ASP A 82 -3.71 -9.52 8.16
C ASP A 82 -3.25 -8.26 7.40
N ILE A 83 -1.93 -8.05 7.34
CA ILE A 83 -1.31 -6.93 6.62
C ILE A 83 -1.65 -6.93 5.11
N PHE A 84 -1.92 -8.08 4.49
CA PHE A 84 -2.27 -8.15 3.06
C PHE A 84 -3.67 -7.62 2.81
N ASP A 85 -4.62 -7.97 3.69
CA ASP A 85 -5.96 -7.41 3.69
C ASP A 85 -5.93 -5.89 3.95
N GLN A 86 -5.14 -5.46 4.92
CA GLN A 86 -4.97 -4.05 5.27
C GLN A 86 -4.41 -3.20 4.10
N VAL A 87 -3.35 -3.63 3.42
CA VAL A 87 -2.80 -2.86 2.29
C VAL A 87 -3.69 -2.92 1.05
N THR A 88 -4.48 -3.99 0.89
CA THR A 88 -5.47 -4.11 -0.19
C THR A 88 -6.61 -3.12 0.02
N TYR A 89 -7.08 -2.96 1.26
CA TYR A 89 -8.05 -1.93 1.62
C TYR A 89 -7.58 -0.52 1.24
N VAL A 90 -6.33 -0.17 1.57
CA VAL A 90 -5.75 1.12 1.17
C VAL A 90 -5.73 1.25 -0.35
N ALA A 91 -5.21 0.24 -1.06
CA ALA A 91 -5.09 0.28 -2.51
C ALA A 91 -6.44 0.49 -3.20
N GLU A 92 -7.49 -0.17 -2.70
CA GLU A 92 -8.86 -0.03 -3.20
C GLU A 92 -9.37 1.40 -3.05
N HIS A 93 -9.26 1.99 -1.87
CA HIS A 93 -9.74 3.36 -1.62
C HIS A 93 -8.93 4.39 -2.42
N MET A 94 -7.61 4.21 -2.51
CA MET A 94 -6.76 5.05 -3.33
C MET A 94 -7.17 5.04 -4.82
N VAL A 95 -7.57 3.87 -5.36
CA VAL A 95 -8.02 3.74 -6.75
C VAL A 95 -9.45 4.22 -6.96
N LYS A 96 -10.39 3.79 -6.11
CA LYS A 96 -11.82 4.07 -6.27
C LYS A 96 -12.16 5.52 -5.96
N ASP A 97 -11.50 6.10 -4.97
CA ASP A 97 -11.77 7.48 -4.59
C ASP A 97 -11.06 8.47 -5.52
N HIS A 98 -10.12 8.02 -6.37
CA HIS A 98 -9.31 8.89 -7.21
C HIS A 98 -8.65 10.00 -6.38
N ILE A 99 -7.82 9.60 -5.42
CA ILE A 99 -7.18 10.53 -4.46
C ILE A 99 -6.35 11.59 -5.20
N PHE A 100 -5.54 11.14 -6.16
CA PHE A 100 -4.76 11.97 -7.08
C PHE A 100 -5.44 12.14 -8.44
N GLU A 101 -4.97 13.06 -9.28
CA GLU A 101 -5.49 13.20 -10.65
C GLU A 101 -5.26 11.97 -11.51
N ASP A 102 -4.02 11.51 -11.47
CA ASP A 102 -3.48 10.43 -12.27
C ASP A 102 -2.55 9.62 -11.36
N GLY A 103 -2.15 8.45 -11.80
CA GLY A 103 -1.18 7.66 -11.07
C GLY A 103 -1.70 6.95 -9.83
N ASN A 104 -2.99 7.05 -9.48
CA ASN A 104 -3.60 6.33 -8.35
C ASN A 104 -3.24 4.85 -8.38
N LYS A 105 -3.48 4.17 -9.50
CA LYS A 105 -3.18 2.74 -9.69
C LYS A 105 -1.72 2.37 -9.39
N ARG A 106 -0.78 3.14 -9.96
CA ARG A 106 0.67 2.94 -9.76
C ARG A 106 1.07 3.21 -8.32
N THR A 107 0.55 4.29 -7.75
CA THR A 107 0.84 4.71 -6.38
C THR A 107 0.33 3.67 -5.39
N SER A 108 -0.92 3.19 -5.56
CA SER A 108 -1.52 2.14 -4.73
C SER A 108 -0.69 0.86 -4.73
N LEU A 109 -0.29 0.36 -5.91
CA LEU A 109 0.50 -0.87 -6.01
C LEU A 109 1.86 -0.70 -5.31
N VAL A 110 2.60 0.35 -5.66
CA VAL A 110 3.94 0.56 -5.10
C VAL A 110 3.87 0.85 -3.60
N PHE A 111 2.86 1.58 -3.13
CA PHE A 111 2.64 1.82 -1.72
C PHE A 111 2.35 0.53 -0.97
N ALA A 112 1.42 -0.31 -1.45
CA ALA A 112 1.09 -1.59 -0.84
C ALA A 112 2.32 -2.49 -0.71
N LEU A 113 3.10 -2.64 -1.78
CA LEU A 113 4.35 -3.41 -1.76
C LEU A 113 5.41 -2.80 -0.82
N SER A 114 5.47 -1.48 -0.72
CA SER A 114 6.39 -0.78 0.18
C SER A 114 6.03 -1.00 1.65
N VAL A 115 4.74 -0.95 2.00
CA VAL A 115 4.25 -1.24 3.34
C VAL A 115 4.51 -2.70 3.72
N LEU A 116 4.25 -3.64 2.81
CA LEU A 116 4.55 -5.06 3.02
C LEU A 116 6.05 -5.30 3.24
N ARG A 117 6.91 -4.67 2.45
CA ARG A 117 8.36 -4.71 2.67
C ARG A 117 8.75 -4.11 4.02
N PHE A 118 8.15 -3.00 4.41
CA PHE A 118 8.37 -2.34 5.70
C PHE A 118 7.92 -3.22 6.88
N ALA A 119 6.80 -3.93 6.75
CA ALA A 119 6.29 -4.88 7.73
C ALA A 119 7.11 -6.19 7.80
N GLY A 120 8.12 -6.37 6.95
CA GLY A 120 8.95 -7.57 6.92
C GLY A 120 8.33 -8.76 6.17
N THR A 121 7.31 -8.49 5.34
CA THR A 121 6.56 -9.49 4.56
C THR A 121 6.65 -9.19 3.06
N PRO A 122 7.87 -9.14 2.48
CA PRO A 122 8.05 -8.72 1.10
C PRO A 122 7.30 -9.65 0.13
N VAL A 123 6.57 -9.03 -0.80
CA VAL A 123 5.83 -9.72 -1.87
C VAL A 123 6.54 -9.48 -3.20
N VAL A 124 6.67 -10.53 -3.99
CA VAL A 124 7.13 -10.44 -5.37
C VAL A 124 5.97 -10.75 -6.31
N LEU A 125 5.69 -9.81 -7.19
CA LEU A 125 4.77 -9.97 -8.32
C LEU A 125 5.57 -9.83 -9.61
N SER A 126 5.26 -10.67 -10.60
CA SER A 126 5.84 -10.57 -11.94
C SER A 126 5.41 -9.27 -12.63
N ASP A 127 6.37 -8.47 -13.05
CA ASP A 127 6.17 -7.30 -13.93
C ASP A 127 6.67 -7.63 -15.35
N SER A 128 6.14 -8.72 -15.91
CA SER A 128 6.51 -9.18 -17.26
C SER A 128 6.07 -8.18 -18.33
N PRO A 129 6.84 -7.95 -19.41
CA PRO A 129 6.35 -7.21 -20.57
C PRO A 129 5.20 -7.94 -21.28
N GLU A 130 5.09 -9.27 -21.13
CA GLU A 130 3.97 -10.04 -21.66
C GLU A 130 2.73 -9.88 -20.76
N PRO A 131 1.62 -9.28 -21.24
CA PRO A 131 0.47 -8.95 -20.39
C PRO A 131 -0.16 -10.13 -19.65
N LYS A 132 -0.13 -11.32 -20.27
CA LYS A 132 -0.65 -12.57 -19.69
C LYS A 132 0.16 -13.07 -18.49
N ASP A 133 1.41 -12.63 -18.38
CA ASP A 133 2.36 -13.05 -17.34
C ASP A 133 2.68 -11.89 -16.38
N ASN A 134 2.02 -10.73 -16.54
CA ASN A 134 2.21 -9.54 -15.71
C ASN A 134 1.19 -9.53 -14.56
N GLN A 135 1.62 -10.02 -13.40
CA GLN A 135 0.81 -10.06 -12.17
C GLN A 135 0.57 -8.66 -11.61
N CYS A 136 1.55 -7.75 -11.69
CA CYS A 136 1.36 -6.35 -11.29
C CYS A 136 0.19 -5.70 -12.06
N TYR A 137 0.15 -5.91 -13.37
CA TYR A 137 -0.91 -5.43 -14.24
C TYR A 137 -2.24 -6.09 -13.95
N ALA A 138 -2.28 -7.42 -13.83
CA ALA A 138 -3.50 -8.16 -13.53
C ALA A 138 -4.12 -7.72 -12.20
N TRP A 139 -3.30 -7.59 -11.15
CA TRP A 139 -3.72 -7.14 -9.83
C TRP A 139 -4.30 -5.72 -9.87
N ILE A 140 -3.62 -4.77 -10.53
CA ILE A 140 -4.15 -3.42 -10.76
C ILE A 140 -5.46 -3.46 -11.57
N GLN A 141 -5.54 -4.29 -12.61
CA GLN A 141 -6.70 -4.34 -13.48
C GLN A 141 -7.92 -4.87 -12.71
N ASP A 142 -7.74 -5.90 -11.90
CA ASP A 142 -8.81 -6.48 -11.08
C ASP A 142 -9.26 -5.54 -9.96
N LEU A 143 -8.32 -4.80 -9.35
CA LEU A 143 -8.61 -3.71 -8.40
C LEU A 143 -9.49 -2.62 -9.04
N VAL A 144 -9.12 -2.15 -10.24
CA VAL A 144 -9.85 -1.07 -10.94
C VAL A 144 -11.21 -1.52 -11.45
N SER A 145 -11.28 -2.76 -11.96
CA SER A 145 -12.51 -3.29 -12.55
C SER A 145 -13.47 -3.88 -11.51
N SER A 146 -13.07 -3.93 -10.23
CA SER A 146 -13.81 -4.60 -9.15
C SER A 146 -14.21 -6.04 -9.53
N ARG A 147 -13.40 -6.72 -10.35
CA ARG A 147 -13.65 -8.09 -10.80
C ARG A 147 -13.38 -9.12 -9.71
N ARG A 148 -12.47 -8.79 -8.80
CA ARG A 148 -12.14 -9.57 -7.62
C ARG A 148 -12.49 -8.76 -6.38
N THR A 149 -12.90 -9.47 -5.34
CA THR A 149 -13.07 -8.93 -3.99
C THR A 149 -11.72 -8.56 -3.39
N ASN A 150 -11.72 -7.70 -2.37
CA ASN A 150 -10.50 -7.38 -1.62
C ASN A 150 -9.82 -8.62 -1.06
N SER A 151 -10.60 -9.60 -0.57
CA SER A 151 -10.06 -10.84 -0.04
C SER A 151 -9.29 -11.64 -1.10
N GLU A 152 -9.79 -11.69 -2.33
CA GLU A 152 -9.12 -12.36 -3.46
C GLU A 152 -7.85 -11.63 -3.91
N LEU A 153 -7.84 -10.30 -3.88
CA LEU A 153 -6.67 -9.47 -4.18
C LEU A 153 -5.60 -9.59 -3.07
N ALA A 154 -6.02 -9.63 -1.81
CA ALA A 154 -5.14 -9.88 -0.67
C ALA A 154 -4.53 -11.28 -0.74
N GLU A 155 -5.31 -12.28 -1.17
CA GLU A 155 -4.82 -13.65 -1.34
C GLU A 155 -3.73 -13.76 -2.42
N GLU A 156 -3.81 -12.96 -3.48
CA GLU A 156 -2.74 -12.89 -4.46
C GLU A 156 -1.43 -12.35 -3.87
N LEU A 157 -1.51 -11.33 -3.00
CA LEU A 157 -0.35 -10.83 -2.28
C LEU A 157 0.21 -11.88 -1.29
N ARG A 158 -0.66 -12.61 -0.59
CA ARG A 158 -0.26 -13.72 0.30
C ARG A 158 0.54 -14.77 -0.46
N ARG A 159 0.06 -15.19 -1.65
CA ARG A 159 0.76 -16.17 -2.49
C ARG A 159 2.11 -15.68 -2.99
N GLY A 160 2.26 -14.38 -3.23
CA GLY A 160 3.52 -13.76 -3.66
C GLY A 160 4.48 -13.45 -2.50
N CYS A 161 4.08 -13.68 -1.25
CA CYS A 161 4.92 -13.38 -0.08
C CYS A 161 6.12 -14.33 -0.02
N ILE A 162 7.32 -13.77 0.10
CA ILE A 162 8.53 -14.52 0.39
C ILE A 162 8.56 -14.73 1.90
N ALA A 163 7.98 -15.82 2.39
CA ALA A 163 8.17 -16.25 3.77
C ALA A 163 9.69 -16.39 4.00
N GLY A 164 10.23 -15.73 5.02
CA GLY A 164 11.67 -15.63 5.26
C GLY A 164 12.33 -17.01 5.16
N GLY A 165 13.04 -17.23 4.04
CA GLY A 165 14.00 -18.30 3.89
C GLY A 165 15.10 -18.07 4.90
N GLY A 166 14.96 -18.66 6.08
CA GLY A 166 16.08 -18.88 6.96
C GLY A 166 16.97 -19.93 6.33
N ASP A 167 17.92 -19.50 5.49
CA ASP A 167 19.20 -20.17 5.38
C ASP A 167 20.28 -19.18 4.92
N PRO A 168 21.20 -18.75 5.81
CA PRO A 168 22.45 -18.16 5.39
C PRO A 168 23.42 -19.30 5.00
N SER A 169 23.21 -19.89 3.83
CA SER A 169 24.13 -20.85 3.24
C SER A 169 24.65 -20.33 1.90
N HIS A 170 25.95 -19.97 1.91
CA HIS A 170 26.83 -19.65 0.76
C HIS A 170 26.57 -18.27 0.12
N VAL A 171 27.52 -17.32 0.10
CA VAL A 171 28.98 -17.35 -0.15
C VAL A 171 29.68 -16.28 0.70
#